data_AF-A0A383ATZ6-F1
#
_entry.id   AF-A0A383ATZ6-F1
#
_cell.length_a   1.000
_cell.length_b   1.000
_cell.length_c   1.000
_cell.angle_alpha   90.00
_cell.angle_beta   90.00
_cell.angle_gamma   90.00
#
_symmetry.space_group_name_H-M   'P 1'
#
loop_
_entity.id
_entity.type
_entity.pdbx_description
1 polymer ?
#
loop_
_entity_poly.entity_id
_entity_poly.type
_entity_poly.pdbx_seq_one_letter_code
_entity_poly.pdbx_strand_id
1 'polypeptide(L)'
;LKILKEMQESSTDIEVTRAPFGWTKAFSIQVKGHPLAESSKVFSKESSKEKTSTALESESKIKSYWYIMTPDGKMEEIEKFNFSNHKQLEILAKYESAKKRSVDEPPPHVNLMKKLAIADYEPASDSGNMRFYPNGRLIKSQIEQYVTDKIRDYGGVEVETPIMYDSHHPSMESYFNRFPARQYSIDSEGKHLFLRFAACFGQFLMASDFQLSYKNLPYKLYELTRYSFRREQSGELVGLRRLRAFTMP
;
A
#
# COMPACT_ATOMS: atom_id res chain seq x y z
N LEU A 1 -46.70 -2.36 -12.81
CA LEU A 1 -46.84 -3.30 -13.96
C LEU A 1 -46.90 -2.60 -15.33
N LYS A 2 -47.32 -1.33 -15.45
CA LYS A 2 -47.37 -0.59 -16.73
C LYS A 2 -45.97 -0.29 -17.31
N ILE A 3 -45.05 0.20 -16.48
CA ILE A 3 -43.65 0.49 -16.83
C ILE A 3 -42.92 -0.73 -17.40
N LEU A 4 -43.15 -1.93 -16.86
CA LEU A 4 -42.48 -3.15 -17.34
C LEU A 4 -42.94 -3.56 -18.74
N LYS A 5 -44.17 -3.25 -19.13
CA LYS A 5 -44.67 -3.48 -20.50
C LYS A 5 -44.07 -2.46 -21.48
N GLU A 6 -44.01 -1.18 -21.09
CA GLU A 6 -43.35 -0.14 -21.88
C GLU A 6 -41.85 -0.43 -22.11
N MET A 7 -41.16 -0.96 -21.11
CA MET A 7 -39.74 -1.36 -21.25
C MET A 7 -39.53 -2.54 -22.20
N GLN A 8 -40.50 -3.47 -22.27
CA GLN A 8 -40.45 -4.60 -23.21
C GLN A 8 -40.75 -4.14 -24.64
N GLU A 9 -41.71 -3.23 -24.83
CA GLU A 9 -42.07 -2.67 -26.14
C GLU A 9 -41.00 -1.75 -26.73
N SER A 10 -40.18 -1.11 -25.89
CA SER A 10 -39.08 -0.22 -26.32
C SER A 10 -37.78 -0.93 -26.71
N SER A 11 -37.69 -2.26 -26.54
CA SER A 11 -36.49 -3.04 -26.83
C SER A 11 -36.71 -3.91 -28.06
N THR A 12 -36.63 -3.33 -29.26
CA THR A 12 -36.94 -4.02 -30.53
C THR A 12 -35.85 -4.93 -31.06
N ASP A 13 -34.60 -4.73 -30.65
CA ASP A 13 -33.43 -5.39 -31.24
C ASP A 13 -32.87 -6.53 -30.38
N ILE A 14 -33.54 -6.88 -29.27
CA ILE A 14 -33.08 -7.88 -28.30
C ILE A 14 -34.27 -8.73 -27.84
N GLU A 15 -34.07 -10.04 -27.75
CA GLU A 15 -35.10 -10.96 -27.26
C GLU A 15 -35.27 -10.83 -25.74
N VAL A 16 -36.41 -10.27 -25.30
CA VAL A 16 -36.69 -10.00 -23.88
C VAL A 16 -37.64 -11.06 -23.30
N THR A 17 -37.11 -11.93 -22.44
CA THR A 17 -37.92 -12.91 -21.67
C THR A 17 -38.13 -12.47 -20.23
N ARG A 18 -39.33 -12.72 -19.68
CA ARG A 18 -39.66 -12.41 -18.30
C ARG A 18 -39.32 -13.59 -17.38
N ALA A 19 -38.44 -13.39 -16.40
CA ALA A 19 -38.13 -14.42 -15.40
C ALA A 19 -39.32 -14.66 -14.43
N PRO A 20 -39.71 -15.92 -14.15
CA PRO A 20 -40.91 -16.23 -13.37
C PRO A 20 -40.78 -16.17 -11.83
N PHE A 21 -39.66 -15.69 -11.25
CA PHE A 21 -39.50 -15.64 -9.78
C PHE A 21 -38.61 -14.50 -9.25
N GLY A 22 -39.05 -13.92 -8.12
CA GLY A 22 -38.29 -13.38 -6.98
C GLY A 22 -37.15 -12.37 -7.18
N TRP A 23 -37.30 -11.18 -6.59
CA TRP A 23 -36.32 -10.08 -6.53
C TRP A 23 -35.14 -10.37 -5.56
N THR A 24 -34.37 -11.42 -5.79
CA THR A 24 -33.17 -11.75 -4.98
C THR A 24 -32.00 -12.23 -5.82
N LYS A 25 -31.77 -11.61 -6.99
CA LYS A 25 -30.50 -11.79 -7.73
C LYS A 25 -29.95 -10.45 -8.22
N ALA A 26 -28.67 -10.22 -7.92
CA ALA A 26 -27.88 -9.14 -8.47
C ALA A 26 -27.07 -9.66 -9.65
N PHE A 27 -26.98 -8.89 -10.74
CA PHE A 27 -26.15 -9.21 -11.89
C PHE A 27 -24.90 -8.32 -11.84
N SER A 28 -23.74 -8.91 -12.08
CA SER A 28 -22.48 -8.20 -12.26
C SER A 28 -22.19 -8.14 -13.75
N ILE A 29 -22.12 -6.94 -14.31
CA ILE A 29 -21.66 -6.72 -15.69
C ILE A 29 -20.21 -6.27 -15.61
N GLN A 30 -19.31 -7.03 -16.22
CA GLN A 30 -17.88 -6.71 -16.32
C GLN A 30 -17.51 -6.58 -17.79
N VAL A 31 -17.00 -5.41 -18.18
CA VAL A 31 -16.33 -5.24 -19.47
C VAL A 31 -14.85 -5.51 -19.24
N LYS A 32 -14.36 -6.68 -19.68
CA LYS A 32 -12.95 -7.03 -19.58
C LYS A 32 -12.17 -6.28 -20.66
N GLY A 33 -11.66 -5.11 -20.32
CA GLY A 33 -10.61 -4.43 -21.07
C GLY A 33 -9.26 -5.11 -20.86
N HIS A 34 -8.32 -4.88 -21.77
CA HIS A 34 -6.93 -5.34 -21.65
C HIS A 34 -6.34 -4.98 -20.27
N PRO A 35 -5.51 -5.82 -19.63
CA PRO A 35 -4.97 -5.62 -18.28
C PRO A 35 -4.11 -4.36 -18.05
N LEU A 36 -3.98 -3.48 -19.05
CA LEU A 36 -3.30 -2.18 -18.98
C LEU A 36 -4.27 -0.99 -19.10
N ALA A 37 -5.58 -1.22 -19.21
CA ALA A 37 -6.57 -0.15 -19.24
C ALA A 37 -6.85 0.35 -17.81
N GLU A 38 -6.30 1.52 -17.47
CA GLU A 38 -6.53 2.24 -16.19
C GLU A 38 -8.00 2.64 -15.94
N SER A 39 -8.90 2.38 -16.89
CA SER A 39 -10.31 2.79 -16.87
C SER A 39 -11.27 1.64 -16.59
N SER A 40 -10.89 0.67 -15.75
CA SER A 40 -11.84 -0.31 -15.22
C SER A 40 -12.84 0.38 -14.28
N LYS A 41 -14.13 0.39 -14.64
CA LYS A 41 -15.21 0.85 -13.75
C LYS A 41 -16.17 -0.29 -13.45
N VAL A 42 -16.43 -0.51 -12.17
CA VAL A 42 -17.43 -1.48 -11.67
C VAL A 42 -18.61 -0.68 -11.13
N PHE A 43 -19.79 -0.90 -11.68
CA PHE A 43 -21.03 -0.29 -11.20
C PHE A 43 -21.89 -1.38 -10.55
N SER A 44 -21.96 -1.38 -9.23
CA SER A 44 -22.86 -2.25 -8.45
C SER A 44 -23.80 -1.38 -7.60
N LYS A 45 -25.09 -1.73 -7.58
CA LYS A 45 -26.15 -0.89 -6.98
C LYS A 45 -26.02 -0.73 -5.46
N GLU A 46 -25.40 -1.67 -4.77
CA GLU A 46 -25.06 -1.58 -3.36
C GLU A 46 -23.78 -2.40 -3.12
N SER A 47 -22.63 -1.83 -3.42
CA SER A 47 -21.43 -2.23 -2.69
C SER A 47 -21.41 -1.37 -1.43
N SER A 48 -21.41 -2.01 -0.26
CA SER A 48 -20.65 -1.47 0.85
C SER A 48 -19.32 -1.02 0.26
N LYS A 49 -19.15 0.30 0.06
CA LYS A 49 -17.82 0.84 -0.11
C LYS A 49 -17.08 0.28 1.10
N GLU A 50 -16.06 -0.55 0.90
CA GLU A 50 -15.01 -0.67 1.91
C GLU A 50 -14.80 0.75 2.41
N LYS A 51 -14.97 1.00 3.72
CA LYS A 51 -14.89 2.34 4.29
C LYS A 51 -13.49 2.88 4.00
N THR A 52 -13.27 3.40 2.80
CA THR A 52 -12.10 4.16 2.44
C THR A 52 -12.19 5.39 3.30
N SER A 53 -11.19 5.58 4.16
CA SER A 53 -11.19 6.69 5.09
C SER A 53 -11.44 8.00 4.32
N THR A 54 -12.22 8.90 4.91
CA THR A 54 -12.52 10.24 4.36
C THR A 54 -11.26 11.00 3.95
N ALA A 55 -10.13 10.66 4.55
CA ALA A 55 -8.84 11.23 4.22
C ALA A 55 -8.16 10.63 2.97
N LEU A 56 -8.43 9.38 2.58
CA LEU A 56 -7.99 8.85 1.29
C LEU A 56 -8.74 9.51 0.12
N GLU A 57 -10.02 9.82 0.34
CA GLU A 57 -10.82 10.60 -0.61
C GLU A 57 -10.33 12.06 -0.70
N SER A 58 -9.87 12.65 0.42
CA SER A 58 -9.30 14.00 0.40
C SER A 58 -7.92 14.03 -0.25
N GLU A 59 -7.07 13.03 -0.03
CA GLU A 59 -5.73 12.90 -0.63
C GLU A 59 -5.79 12.89 -2.17
N SER A 60 -6.80 12.22 -2.73
CA SER A 60 -7.04 12.18 -4.19
C SER A 60 -7.41 13.55 -4.80
N LYS A 61 -7.87 14.50 -3.97
CA LYS A 61 -8.28 15.86 -4.37
C LYS A 61 -7.21 16.92 -4.11
N ILE A 62 -6.05 16.56 -3.54
CA ILE A 62 -5.00 17.52 -3.21
C ILE A 62 -4.33 18.01 -4.50
N LYS A 63 -4.46 19.30 -4.79
CA LYS A 63 -3.62 19.99 -5.77
C LYS A 63 -2.25 20.21 -5.15
N SER A 64 -1.22 19.65 -5.77
CA SER A 64 0.17 19.85 -5.33
C SER A 64 0.73 21.10 -6.00
N TYR A 65 1.32 21.99 -5.20
CA TYR A 65 2.07 23.15 -5.70
C TYR A 65 3.56 22.86 -5.52
N TRP A 66 4.37 23.24 -6.51
CA TRP A 66 5.80 22.98 -6.50
C TRP A 66 6.59 24.28 -6.45
N TYR A 67 7.47 24.37 -5.46
CA TYR A 67 8.35 25.50 -5.23
C TYR A 67 9.79 25.03 -5.04
N ILE A 68 10.74 25.85 -5.46
CA ILE A 68 12.17 25.70 -5.20
C ILE A 68 12.52 26.65 -4.07
N MET A 69 13.01 26.07 -2.97
CA MET A 69 13.52 26.84 -1.83
C MET A 69 15.01 27.10 -2.04
N THR A 70 15.41 28.37 -2.11
CA THR A 70 16.83 28.75 -2.11
C THR A 70 17.43 28.62 -0.70
N PRO A 71 18.76 28.52 -0.55
CA PRO A 71 19.42 28.51 0.77
C PRO A 71 19.09 29.73 1.63
N ASP A 72 18.71 30.85 1.01
CA ASP A 72 18.28 32.08 1.67
C ASP A 72 16.82 32.05 2.14
N GLY A 73 16.12 30.92 1.98
CA GLY A 73 14.74 30.72 2.41
C GLY A 73 13.69 31.34 1.48
N LYS A 74 14.07 31.78 0.28
CA LYS A 74 13.10 32.29 -0.71
C LYS A 74 12.48 31.11 -1.48
N MET A 75 11.17 31.18 -1.69
CA MET A 75 10.39 30.18 -2.41
C MET A 75 10.02 30.72 -3.79
N GLU A 76 10.49 30.06 -4.83
CA GLU A 76 10.17 30.41 -6.22
C GLU A 76 9.40 29.27 -6.89
N GLU A 77 8.38 29.58 -7.69
CA GLU A 77 7.63 28.55 -8.43
C GLU A 77 8.55 27.89 -9.46
N ILE A 78 8.40 26.56 -9.68
CA ILE A 78 9.22 25.81 -10.65
C ILE A 78 9.22 26.50 -12.03
N GLU A 79 8.09 27.05 -12.48
CA GLU A 79 7.95 27.68 -13.79
C GLU A 79 8.76 29.00 -13.92
N LYS A 80 9.03 29.67 -12.79
CA LYS A 80 9.72 30.97 -12.74
C LYS A 80 11.19 30.86 -12.37
N PHE A 81 11.62 29.70 -11.86
CA PHE A 81 12.99 29.48 -11.42
C PHE A 81 13.96 29.34 -12.60
N ASN A 82 15.09 30.04 -12.53
CA ASN A 82 16.11 29.97 -13.57
C ASN A 82 17.05 28.77 -13.35
N PHE A 83 16.85 27.70 -14.12
CA PHE A 83 17.64 26.47 -14.05
C PHE A 83 18.99 26.52 -14.78
N SER A 84 19.37 27.63 -15.41
CA SER A 84 20.57 27.73 -16.26
C SER A 84 21.84 27.21 -15.58
N ASN A 85 22.01 27.51 -14.29
CA ASN A 85 23.16 27.10 -13.48
C ASN A 85 22.94 25.79 -12.70
N HIS A 86 21.74 25.21 -12.75
CA HIS A 86 21.33 24.07 -11.92
C HIS A 86 20.68 22.96 -12.74
N LYS A 87 21.40 22.44 -13.75
CA LYS A 87 20.92 21.37 -14.64
C LYS A 87 20.43 20.11 -13.93
N GLN A 88 21.09 19.70 -12.84
CA GLN A 88 20.65 18.54 -12.05
C GLN A 88 19.34 18.80 -11.28
N LEU A 89 19.17 20.03 -10.77
CA LEU A 89 17.94 20.43 -10.10
C LEU A 89 16.78 20.48 -11.09
N GLU A 90 17.02 20.92 -12.33
CA GLU A 90 16.01 20.92 -13.38
C GLU A 90 15.48 19.52 -13.68
N ILE A 91 16.39 18.55 -13.79
CA ILE A 91 16.03 17.14 -14.03
C ILE A 91 15.19 16.62 -12.86
N LEU A 92 15.62 16.86 -11.63
CA LEU A 92 14.88 16.44 -10.42
C LEU A 92 13.50 17.10 -10.34
N ALA A 93 13.43 18.42 -10.53
CA ALA A 93 12.20 19.20 -10.46
C ALA A 93 11.18 18.77 -11.52
N LYS A 94 11.64 18.54 -12.77
CA LYS A 94 10.79 18.01 -13.85
C LYS A 94 10.33 16.58 -13.58
N TYR A 95 11.21 15.72 -13.07
CA TYR A 95 10.87 14.34 -12.71
C TYR A 95 9.78 14.28 -11.63
N GLU A 96 9.95 15.06 -10.56
CA GLU A 96 9.03 15.11 -9.43
C GLU A 96 7.69 15.78 -9.78
N SER A 97 7.73 16.90 -10.50
CA SER A 97 6.52 17.64 -10.93
C SER A 97 5.63 16.86 -11.90
N ALA A 98 6.22 16.06 -12.79
CA ALA A 98 5.49 15.23 -13.73
C ALA A 98 4.67 14.12 -13.04
N LYS A 99 4.93 13.84 -11.74
CA LYS A 99 4.31 12.73 -10.98
C LYS A 99 4.31 11.40 -11.73
N LYS A 100 5.20 11.22 -12.71
CA LYS A 100 5.26 10.03 -13.56
C LYS A 100 5.91 8.92 -12.75
N ARG A 101 5.10 8.33 -11.86
CA ARG A 101 5.44 7.16 -11.05
C ARG A 101 5.23 5.86 -11.83
N SER A 102 4.56 5.94 -12.98
CA SER A 102 4.53 4.86 -13.96
C SER A 102 5.93 4.70 -14.55
N VAL A 103 6.48 3.50 -14.38
CA VAL A 103 7.75 3.16 -15.00
C VAL A 103 7.44 2.67 -16.41
N ASP A 104 7.88 3.40 -17.45
CA ASP A 104 7.62 3.03 -18.85
C ASP A 104 8.26 1.66 -19.20
N GLU A 105 9.39 1.34 -18.55
CA GLU A 105 10.07 0.04 -18.65
C GLU A 105 10.21 -0.59 -17.26
N PRO A 106 9.99 -1.92 -17.12
CA PRO A 106 10.22 -2.59 -15.86
C PRO A 106 11.69 -2.43 -15.44
N PRO A 107 11.98 -2.00 -14.19
CA PRO A 107 13.35 -1.84 -13.74
C PRO A 107 14.18 -3.11 -13.92
N PRO A 108 15.50 -3.00 -14.15
CA PRO A 108 16.34 -4.16 -14.48
C PRO A 108 16.26 -5.32 -13.47
N HIS A 109 16.08 -5.02 -12.18
CA HIS A 109 15.97 -6.02 -11.13
C HIS A 109 14.74 -6.94 -11.30
N VAL A 110 13.68 -6.49 -11.97
CA VAL A 110 12.46 -7.28 -12.20
C VAL A 110 12.75 -8.49 -13.10
N ASN A 111 13.56 -8.30 -14.13
CA ASN A 111 13.96 -9.40 -15.01
C ASN A 111 15.01 -10.28 -14.32
N LEU A 112 15.96 -9.67 -13.60
CA LEU A 112 17.02 -10.40 -12.90
C LEU A 112 16.50 -11.28 -11.77
N MET A 113 15.53 -10.79 -10.98
CA MET A 113 15.00 -11.57 -9.85
C MET A 113 14.37 -12.89 -10.31
N LYS A 114 13.74 -12.90 -11.49
CA LYS A 114 13.17 -14.10 -12.11
C LYS A 114 14.25 -14.97 -12.73
N LYS A 115 15.12 -14.37 -13.56
CA LYS A 115 16.19 -15.08 -14.28
C LYS A 115 17.13 -15.82 -13.33
N LEU A 116 17.44 -15.22 -12.18
CA LEU A 116 18.35 -15.78 -11.18
C LEU A 116 17.63 -16.64 -10.11
N ALA A 117 16.32 -16.88 -10.27
CA ALA A 117 15.49 -17.57 -9.29
C ALA A 117 15.69 -17.01 -7.88
N ILE A 118 15.60 -15.69 -7.74
CA ILE A 118 15.66 -14.99 -6.44
C ILE A 118 14.24 -14.85 -5.91
N ALA A 119 13.38 -14.17 -6.66
CA ALA A 119 12.00 -13.93 -6.28
C ALA A 119 11.12 -13.83 -7.53
N ASP A 120 9.83 -14.10 -7.36
CA ASP A 120 8.84 -13.97 -8.40
C ASP A 120 7.47 -13.65 -7.79
N TYR A 121 6.52 -13.31 -8.66
CA TYR A 121 5.14 -13.05 -8.29
C TYR A 121 4.41 -14.36 -7.96
N GLU A 122 3.48 -14.30 -7.03
CA GLU A 122 2.60 -15.43 -6.68
C GLU A 122 1.14 -15.10 -7.06
N PRO A 123 0.59 -15.69 -8.15
CA PRO A 123 -0.78 -15.39 -8.60
C PRO A 123 -1.86 -15.71 -7.57
N ALA A 124 -1.61 -16.65 -6.65
CA ALA A 124 -2.55 -16.98 -5.58
C ALA A 124 -2.47 -16.00 -4.37
N SER A 125 -1.52 -15.06 -4.37
CA SER A 125 -1.35 -14.05 -3.33
C SER A 125 -1.74 -12.66 -3.83
N ASP A 126 -1.88 -11.71 -2.90
CA ASP A 126 -2.08 -10.31 -3.29
C ASP A 126 -0.83 -9.75 -4.00
N SER A 127 -1.07 -8.80 -4.92
CA SER A 127 0.00 -8.18 -5.69
C SER A 127 1.00 -7.46 -4.77
N GLY A 128 2.29 -7.62 -5.05
CA GLY A 128 3.34 -7.06 -4.20
C GLY A 128 3.64 -7.88 -2.94
N ASN A 129 3.08 -9.09 -2.83
CA ASN A 129 3.58 -10.15 -1.95
C ASN A 129 4.36 -11.16 -2.78
N MET A 130 5.67 -11.25 -2.56
CA MET A 130 6.58 -12.01 -3.41
C MET A 130 6.87 -13.38 -2.81
N ARG A 131 6.99 -14.39 -3.68
CA ARG A 131 7.61 -15.66 -3.30
C ARG A 131 9.11 -15.59 -3.49
N PHE A 132 9.87 -16.14 -2.55
CA PHE A 132 11.33 -16.25 -2.65
C PHE A 132 11.71 -17.71 -2.91
N TYR A 133 12.48 -17.92 -3.97
CA TYR A 133 13.08 -19.21 -4.29
C TYR A 133 14.29 -19.48 -3.37
N PRO A 134 14.87 -20.70 -3.36
CA PRO A 134 16.00 -21.03 -2.49
C PRO A 134 17.16 -20.03 -2.54
N ASN A 135 17.57 -19.58 -3.74
CA ASN A 135 18.65 -18.60 -3.89
C ASN A 135 18.29 -17.27 -3.23
N GLY A 136 17.09 -16.76 -3.48
CA GLY A 136 16.63 -15.50 -2.87
C GLY A 136 16.40 -15.61 -1.38
N ARG A 137 15.89 -16.76 -0.90
CA ARG A 137 15.72 -17.02 0.53
C ARG A 137 17.06 -17.04 1.25
N LEU A 138 18.08 -17.66 0.66
CA LEU A 138 19.45 -17.67 1.16
C LEU A 138 20.00 -16.24 1.26
N ILE A 139 19.96 -15.47 0.16
CA ILE A 139 20.40 -14.07 0.14
C ILE A 139 19.69 -13.27 1.24
N LYS A 140 18.35 -13.37 1.31
CA LYS A 140 17.54 -12.69 2.31
C LYS A 140 17.96 -13.10 3.73
N SER A 141 18.15 -14.39 4.02
CA SER A 141 18.58 -14.84 5.36
C SER A 141 19.93 -14.31 5.78
N GLN A 142 20.89 -14.25 4.86
CA GLN A 142 22.24 -13.75 5.16
C GLN A 142 22.19 -12.25 5.49
N ILE A 143 21.38 -11.48 4.76
CA ILE A 143 21.16 -10.06 5.05
C ILE A 143 20.44 -9.87 6.38
N GLU A 144 19.36 -10.63 6.62
CA GLU A 144 18.60 -10.61 7.88
C GLU A 144 19.52 -10.88 9.08
N GLN A 145 20.32 -11.96 9.00
CA GLN A 145 21.26 -12.34 10.06
C GLN A 145 22.35 -11.29 10.27
N TYR A 146 22.93 -10.76 9.19
CA TYR A 146 23.93 -9.69 9.28
C TYR A 146 23.38 -8.45 10.01
N VAL A 147 22.15 -8.02 9.68
CA VAL A 147 21.52 -6.85 10.32
C VAL A 147 21.24 -7.12 11.79
N THR A 148 20.66 -8.27 12.13
CA THR A 148 20.41 -8.66 13.52
C THR A 148 21.71 -8.72 14.33
N ASP A 149 22.76 -9.33 13.79
CA ASP A 149 24.07 -9.41 14.46
C ASP A 149 24.65 -8.01 14.70
N LYS A 150 24.57 -7.11 13.71
CA LYS A 150 25.03 -5.71 13.88
C LYS A 150 24.24 -4.94 14.94
N ILE A 151 22.95 -5.17 15.03
CA ILE A 151 22.11 -4.49 16.02
C ILE A 151 22.35 -5.06 17.42
N ARG A 152 22.57 -6.37 17.53
CA ARG A 152 23.00 -7.02 18.78
C ARG A 152 24.35 -6.46 19.26
N ASP A 153 25.33 -6.31 18.37
CA ASP A 153 26.62 -5.68 18.69
C ASP A 153 26.44 -4.22 19.17
N TYR A 154 25.40 -3.54 18.68
CA TYR A 154 25.03 -2.18 19.10
C TYR A 154 24.25 -2.13 20.43
N GLY A 155 23.99 -3.28 21.06
CA GLY A 155 23.22 -3.40 22.29
C GLY A 155 21.71 -3.37 22.08
N GLY A 156 21.23 -3.68 20.87
CA GLY A 156 19.82 -3.87 20.58
C GLY A 156 19.29 -5.17 21.19
N VAL A 157 18.09 -5.10 21.75
CA VAL A 157 17.36 -6.23 22.32
C VAL A 157 16.27 -6.62 21.35
N GLU A 158 16.45 -7.79 20.73
CA GLU A 158 15.51 -8.34 19.77
C GLU A 158 14.22 -8.80 20.46
N VAL A 159 13.08 -8.40 19.91
CA VAL A 159 11.74 -8.80 20.33
C VAL A 159 10.90 -9.20 19.12
N GLU A 160 9.79 -9.88 19.36
CA GLU A 160 8.81 -10.23 18.34
C GLU A 160 7.43 -9.73 18.77
N THR A 161 6.73 -9.05 17.87
CA THR A 161 5.41 -8.47 18.16
C THR A 161 4.34 -9.03 17.22
N PRO A 162 3.06 -9.06 17.63
CA PRO A 162 1.97 -9.58 16.80
C PRO A 162 1.88 -8.96 15.40
N ILE A 163 1.44 -9.75 14.42
CA ILE A 163 1.28 -9.30 13.02
C ILE A 163 0.04 -8.44 12.78
N MET A 164 -0.98 -8.57 13.64
CA MET A 164 -2.26 -7.89 13.50
C MET A 164 -2.77 -7.38 14.83
N TYR A 165 -3.51 -6.27 14.79
CA TYR A 165 -4.01 -5.56 15.97
C TYR A 165 -5.45 -5.13 15.76
N ASP A 166 -6.17 -4.90 16.86
CA ASP A 166 -7.52 -4.34 16.84
C ASP A 166 -7.49 -2.86 16.44
N SER A 167 -8.28 -2.51 15.42
CA SER A 167 -8.38 -1.13 14.94
C SER A 167 -9.01 -0.18 15.96
N HIS A 168 -9.79 -0.70 16.91
CA HIS A 168 -10.46 0.07 17.95
C HIS A 168 -9.62 0.24 19.21
N HIS A 169 -8.37 -0.25 19.22
CA HIS A 169 -7.46 0.03 20.32
C HIS A 169 -7.19 1.55 20.37
N PRO A 170 -7.27 2.23 21.55
CA PRO A 170 -7.20 3.69 21.64
C PRO A 170 -5.96 4.31 20.97
N SER A 171 -4.80 3.68 21.15
CA SER A 171 -3.55 4.11 20.51
C SER A 171 -3.59 3.99 18.97
N MET A 172 -4.31 3.01 18.44
CA MET A 172 -4.45 2.77 17.00
C MET A 172 -5.41 3.77 16.38
N GLU A 173 -6.55 4.00 17.02
CA GLU A 173 -7.54 4.97 16.57
C GLU A 173 -6.94 6.39 16.49
N SER A 174 -6.18 6.79 17.53
CA SER A 174 -5.45 8.06 17.53
C SER A 174 -4.45 8.17 16.38
N TYR A 175 -3.72 7.08 16.09
CA TYR A 175 -2.77 7.05 14.99
C TYR A 175 -3.46 7.16 13.63
N PHE A 176 -4.52 6.39 13.39
CA PHE A 176 -5.24 6.40 12.11
C PHE A 176 -5.93 7.73 11.82
N ASN A 177 -6.37 8.43 12.85
CA ASN A 177 -6.91 9.78 12.71
C ASN A 177 -5.86 10.79 12.25
N ARG A 178 -4.58 10.60 12.61
CA ARG A 178 -3.47 11.48 12.19
C ARG A 178 -2.85 11.06 10.86
N PHE A 179 -2.70 9.76 10.66
CA PHE A 179 -2.05 9.16 9.50
C PHE A 179 -3.01 8.17 8.85
N PRO A 180 -3.88 8.66 7.96
CA PRO A 180 -4.82 7.83 7.22
C PRO A 180 -4.05 6.96 6.22
N ALA A 181 -3.64 5.79 6.66
CA ALA A 181 -2.92 4.83 5.83
C ALA A 181 -3.89 3.83 5.19
N ARG A 182 -3.60 3.42 3.95
CA ARG A 182 -4.26 2.28 3.32
C ARG A 182 -3.77 0.99 3.97
N GLN A 183 -4.67 0.32 4.67
CA GLN A 183 -4.36 -0.89 5.43
C GLN A 183 -5.14 -2.08 4.90
N TYR A 184 -4.65 -3.27 5.23
CA TYR A 184 -5.44 -4.49 5.12
C TYR A 184 -6.26 -4.64 6.39
N SER A 185 -7.58 -4.74 6.23
CA SER A 185 -8.51 -4.99 7.32
C SER A 185 -9.02 -6.42 7.24
N ILE A 186 -9.15 -7.06 8.39
CA ILE A 186 -9.61 -8.43 8.56
C ILE A 186 -10.70 -8.41 9.62
N ASP A 187 -11.90 -8.85 9.26
CA ASP A 187 -13.00 -8.98 10.21
C ASP A 187 -13.00 -10.41 10.76
N SER A 188 -12.86 -10.57 12.08
CA SER A 188 -12.78 -11.87 12.73
C SER A 188 -13.43 -11.81 14.11
N GLU A 189 -14.38 -12.72 14.37
CA GLU A 189 -15.06 -12.85 15.68
C GLU A 189 -15.65 -11.53 16.21
N GLY A 190 -16.19 -10.69 15.33
CA GLY A 190 -16.74 -9.38 15.70
C GLY A 190 -15.69 -8.31 16.02
N LYS A 191 -14.39 -8.62 15.85
CA LYS A 191 -13.29 -7.66 15.91
C LYS A 191 -12.91 -7.21 14.50
N HIS A 192 -12.56 -5.94 14.41
CA HIS A 192 -11.97 -5.35 13.22
C HIS A 192 -10.46 -5.30 13.42
N LEU A 193 -9.74 -6.19 12.76
CA LEU A 193 -8.29 -6.28 12.84
C LEU A 193 -7.65 -5.61 11.63
N PHE A 194 -6.41 -5.15 11.78
CA PHE A 194 -5.60 -4.71 10.65
C PHE A 194 -4.22 -5.37 10.69
N LEU A 195 -3.63 -5.57 9.50
CA LEU A 195 -2.25 -6.03 9.39
C LEU A 195 -1.29 -4.87 9.64
N ARG A 196 -0.30 -5.08 10.51
CA ARG A 196 0.69 -4.05 10.87
C ARG A 196 1.46 -3.53 9.65
N PHE A 197 1.78 -2.25 9.64
CA PHE A 197 2.58 -1.59 8.60
C PHE A 197 3.98 -1.18 9.09
N ALA A 198 4.26 -1.33 10.38
CA ALA A 198 5.54 -1.09 11.03
C ALA A 198 5.63 -1.85 12.37
N ALA A 199 6.86 -2.08 12.85
CA ALA A 199 7.16 -2.74 14.13
C ALA A 199 6.80 -1.88 15.36
N CYS A 200 6.90 -0.56 15.19
CA CYS A 200 6.93 0.40 16.29
C CYS A 200 5.71 0.32 17.21
N PHE A 201 4.52 0.01 16.68
CA PHE A 201 3.31 -0.14 17.47
C PHE A 201 3.43 -1.24 18.51
N GLY A 202 3.85 -2.43 18.07
CA GLY A 202 4.05 -3.56 18.97
C GLY A 202 5.13 -3.28 20.00
N GLN A 203 6.23 -2.63 19.57
CA GLN A 203 7.33 -2.27 20.45
C GLN A 203 6.91 -1.24 21.51
N PHE A 204 6.10 -0.24 21.17
CA PHE A 204 5.60 0.74 22.13
C PHE A 204 4.59 0.14 23.10
N LEU A 205 3.68 -0.71 22.64
CA LEU A 205 2.73 -1.42 23.52
C LEU A 205 3.47 -2.37 24.47
N MET A 206 4.48 -3.10 23.98
CA MET A 206 5.32 -3.93 24.82
C MET A 206 6.13 -3.09 25.83
N ALA A 207 6.73 -1.99 25.38
CA ALA A 207 7.52 -1.11 26.23
C ALA A 207 6.69 -0.42 27.32
N SER A 208 5.39 -0.18 27.09
CA SER A 208 4.51 0.40 28.12
C SER A 208 4.29 -0.53 29.32
N ASP A 209 4.51 -1.83 29.16
CA ASP A 209 4.41 -2.80 30.25
C ASP A 209 5.71 -2.92 31.06
N PHE A 210 6.81 -2.32 30.58
CA PHE A 210 8.12 -2.43 31.22
C PHE A 210 8.25 -1.49 32.42
N GLN A 211 8.81 -2.01 33.52
CA GLN A 211 9.25 -1.19 34.64
C GLN A 211 10.68 -0.69 34.40
N LEU A 212 10.80 0.46 33.72
CA LEU A 212 12.09 1.07 33.40
C LEU A 212 12.43 2.20 34.37
N SER A 213 13.70 2.24 34.80
CA SER A 213 14.30 3.38 35.50
C SER A 213 15.25 4.14 34.58
N TYR A 214 15.68 5.35 34.97
CA TYR A 214 16.67 6.12 34.23
C TYR A 214 17.99 5.37 34.00
N LYS A 215 18.33 4.40 34.87
CA LYS A 215 19.54 3.56 34.75
C LYS A 215 19.44 2.52 33.63
N ASN A 216 18.22 2.17 33.20
CA ASN A 216 17.99 1.24 32.10
C ASN A 216 18.13 1.93 30.74
N LEU A 217 18.20 3.27 30.70
CA LEU A 217 18.30 4.03 29.47
C LEU A 217 19.77 4.25 29.06
N PRO A 218 20.08 4.17 27.74
CA PRO A 218 19.17 3.95 26.63
C PRO A 218 18.76 2.48 26.44
N TYR A 219 17.46 2.21 26.39
CA TYR A 219 16.92 0.89 26.08
C TYR A 219 16.58 0.79 24.59
N LYS A 220 17.18 -0.16 23.89
CA LYS A 220 17.12 -0.27 22.42
C LYS A 220 16.32 -1.50 22.00
N LEU A 221 15.01 -1.34 21.83
CA LEU A 221 14.17 -2.40 21.26
C LEU A 221 14.41 -2.54 19.76
N TYR A 222 14.50 -3.78 19.31
CA TYR A 222 14.71 -4.13 17.92
C TYR A 222 13.76 -5.26 17.51
N GLU A 223 13.19 -5.18 16.30
CA GLU A 223 12.45 -6.29 15.71
C GLU A 223 12.66 -6.25 14.20
N LEU A 224 13.23 -7.32 13.65
CA LEU A 224 13.25 -7.53 12.21
C LEU A 224 11.88 -8.03 11.76
N THR A 225 10.99 -7.10 11.44
CA THR A 225 9.61 -7.45 11.07
C THR A 225 9.62 -8.18 9.73
N ARG A 226 9.43 -9.50 9.75
CA ARG A 226 9.37 -10.29 8.50
C ARG A 226 8.19 -9.88 7.63
N TYR A 227 7.08 -9.50 8.27
CA TYR A 227 5.82 -9.13 7.65
C TYR A 227 5.34 -7.78 8.17
N SER A 228 5.51 -6.76 7.32
CA SER A 228 4.85 -5.45 7.41
C SER A 228 4.09 -5.21 6.10
N PHE A 229 2.91 -4.60 6.20
CA PHE A 229 1.99 -4.46 5.08
C PHE A 229 1.60 -3.02 4.81
N ARG A 230 1.57 -2.61 3.55
CA ARG A 230 1.00 -1.33 3.10
C ARG A 230 0.15 -1.58 1.87
N ARG A 231 -1.13 -1.19 1.89
CA ARG A 231 -2.05 -1.43 0.78
C ARG A 231 -1.86 -0.36 -0.32
N GLU A 232 -0.68 -0.36 -0.92
CA GLU A 232 -0.30 0.52 -2.03
C GLU A 232 -1.20 0.30 -3.26
N GLN A 233 -1.35 1.29 -4.14
CA GLN A 233 -2.14 1.10 -5.37
C GLN A 233 -1.47 0.06 -6.28
N SER A 234 -2.26 -0.72 -7.01
CA SER A 234 -1.74 -1.78 -7.90
C SER A 234 -0.77 -1.24 -8.95
N GLY A 235 -1.06 -0.06 -9.52
CA GLY A 235 -0.19 0.61 -10.49
C GLY A 235 1.12 1.15 -9.90
N GLU A 236 1.27 1.18 -8.58
CA GLU A 236 2.49 1.64 -7.92
C GLU A 236 3.48 0.49 -7.63
N LEU A 237 3.07 -0.77 -7.80
CA LEU A 237 3.86 -1.93 -7.42
C LEU A 237 4.93 -2.25 -8.47
N VAL A 238 6.18 -2.43 -8.02
CA VAL A 238 7.31 -2.65 -8.93
C VAL A 238 8.35 -3.59 -8.32
N GLY A 239 8.33 -4.86 -8.76
CA GLY A 239 9.28 -5.90 -8.35
C GLY A 239 9.57 -5.86 -6.85
N LEU A 240 10.85 -5.97 -6.47
CA LEU A 240 11.30 -5.86 -5.08
C LEU A 240 11.47 -4.42 -4.56
N ARG A 241 11.09 -3.39 -5.33
CA ARG A 241 11.31 -1.97 -4.96
C ARG A 241 10.09 -1.38 -4.24
N ARG A 242 8.88 -1.67 -4.73
CA ARG A 242 7.63 -1.21 -4.12
C ARG A 242 6.67 -2.38 -4.02
N LEU A 243 6.43 -2.80 -2.79
CA LEU A 243 5.73 -4.01 -2.40
C LEU A 243 4.58 -3.67 -1.46
N ARG A 244 3.62 -4.58 -1.34
CA ARG A 244 2.57 -4.48 -0.32
C ARG A 244 2.89 -5.26 0.95
N ALA A 245 3.76 -6.28 0.85
CA ALA A 245 4.30 -7.01 1.99
C ALA A 245 5.83 -6.95 1.93
N PHE A 246 6.48 -6.54 3.02
CA PHE A 246 7.92 -6.36 3.06
C PHE A 246 8.48 -6.56 4.47
N THR A 247 9.80 -6.77 4.52
CA THR A 247 10.55 -6.89 5.77
C THR A 247 11.15 -5.54 6.14
N MET A 248 11.00 -5.10 7.39
CA MET A 248 11.66 -3.90 7.91
C MET A 248 12.58 -4.25 9.08
N PRO A 249 13.84 -3.78 9.08
CA PRO A 249 14.67 -3.76 10.28
C PRO A 249 14.24 -2.67 11.26
#